data_AF-A0A9E0M013-F1
#
_entry.id   AF-A0A9E0M013-F1
#
_cell.length_a   1.000
_cell.length_b   1.000
_cell.length_c   1.000
_cell.angle_alpha   90.00
_cell.angle_beta   90.00
_cell.angle_gamma   90.00
#
_symmetry.space_group_name_H-M   'P 1'
#
loop_
_entity.id
_entity.type
_entity.pdbx_description
1 polymer ?
#
loop_
_entity_poly.entity_id
_entity_poly.type
_entity_poly.pdbx_seq_one_letter_code
_entity_poly.pdbx_strand_id
1 'polypeptide(L)'
;CCREPRRPGEDPLLAWDDTHQAVARRGLLARRQLKSEVLLVRIAGGMRVGYRDVYEVDGRKIQDRSQRVRNLFLSGTDESALALGRIATESARFNLGQMQRTTNLPTLPMLYLVPAMHPRLYFSRGGDEEMDGTKTTVLEFREDASPTLAATAAGIDMPARGRAWVEPDTGRIRRIELRFAAGARRVMTVWFRDDPRVEFLPPARMWEWYERIPVGDVLPAGNLKGGWSADVEALATYTDLRLFSVETSEDIGAPPD
;
A
#
# COMPACT_ATOMS: atom_id res chain seq x y z
N CYS A 1 7.65 -26.26 -0.06
CA CYS A 1 6.94 -25.84 -1.30
C CYS A 1 6.04 -24.66 -0.99
N CYS A 2 6.04 -23.67 -1.89
CA CYS A 2 5.68 -22.26 -1.64
C CYS A 2 4.30 -22.06 -0.98
N ARG A 3 4.27 -21.32 0.14
CA ARG A 3 3.02 -20.91 0.81
C ARG A 3 2.28 -19.76 0.10
N GLU A 4 2.91 -19.13 -0.89
CA GLU A 4 2.25 -18.07 -1.67
C GLU A 4 1.08 -18.67 -2.46
N PRO A 5 -0.08 -17.99 -2.51
CA PRO A 5 -1.25 -18.45 -3.26
C PRO A 5 -0.89 -18.73 -4.72
N ARG A 6 -1.29 -19.92 -5.22
CA ARG A 6 -1.07 -20.30 -6.63
C ARG A 6 -1.82 -19.39 -7.61
N ARG A 7 -2.90 -18.76 -7.14
CA ARG A 7 -3.74 -17.82 -7.90
C ARG A 7 -3.93 -16.53 -7.09
N PRO A 8 -2.94 -15.63 -7.10
CA PRO A 8 -2.97 -14.38 -6.35
C PRO A 8 -4.25 -13.58 -6.60
N GLY A 9 -5.02 -13.30 -5.54
CA GLY A 9 -6.20 -12.45 -5.63
C GLY A 9 -7.45 -13.13 -6.16
N GLU A 10 -7.42 -14.45 -6.39
CA GLU A 10 -8.57 -15.23 -6.87
C GLU A 10 -9.32 -15.99 -5.75
N ASP A 11 -8.89 -15.91 -4.49
CA ASP A 11 -9.66 -16.51 -3.40
C ASP A 11 -11.02 -15.80 -3.28
N PRO A 12 -12.16 -16.52 -3.37
CA PRO A 12 -13.49 -15.91 -3.27
C PRO A 12 -13.73 -15.11 -1.99
N LEU A 13 -12.98 -15.37 -0.91
CA LEU A 13 -13.07 -14.60 0.33
C LEU A 13 -12.55 -13.16 0.20
N LEU A 14 -11.76 -12.87 -0.84
CA LEU A 14 -11.27 -11.51 -1.15
C LEU A 14 -12.31 -10.67 -1.88
N ALA A 15 -13.36 -11.28 -2.43
CA ALA A 15 -14.44 -10.54 -3.07
C ALA A 15 -15.16 -9.66 -2.05
N TRP A 16 -15.62 -8.50 -2.50
CA TRP A 16 -16.48 -7.63 -1.70
C TRP A 16 -17.83 -8.32 -1.43
N ASP A 17 -18.35 -8.15 -0.22
CA ASP A 17 -19.59 -8.75 0.27
C ASP A 17 -20.38 -7.72 1.07
N ASP A 18 -21.44 -7.20 0.45
CA ASP A 18 -22.34 -6.20 1.01
C ASP A 18 -23.17 -6.72 2.19
N THR A 19 -23.27 -8.04 2.38
CA THR A 19 -24.01 -8.61 3.52
C THR A 19 -23.23 -8.49 4.83
N HIS A 20 -21.90 -8.31 4.72
CA HIS A 20 -20.97 -8.29 5.85
C HIS A 20 -21.13 -9.48 6.81
N GLN A 21 -21.62 -10.62 6.32
CA GLN A 21 -21.84 -11.80 7.14
C GLN A 21 -20.51 -12.48 7.52
N ALA A 22 -20.49 -13.05 8.72
CA ALA A 22 -19.36 -13.86 9.15
C ALA A 22 -19.27 -15.11 8.27
N VAL A 23 -18.11 -15.33 7.65
CA VAL A 23 -17.86 -16.51 6.82
C VAL A 23 -17.14 -17.56 7.66
N ALA A 24 -17.74 -18.74 7.80
CA ALA A 24 -17.11 -19.89 8.43
C ALA A 24 -16.44 -20.78 7.37
N ARG A 25 -15.10 -20.78 7.32
CA ARG A 25 -14.29 -21.67 6.48
C ARG A 25 -13.19 -22.29 7.33
N ARG A 26 -12.96 -23.60 7.20
CA ARG A 26 -11.85 -24.27 7.90
C ARG A 26 -10.52 -23.61 7.54
N GLY A 27 -9.76 -23.18 8.55
CA GLY A 27 -8.47 -22.51 8.37
C GLY A 27 -8.56 -20.99 8.15
N LEU A 28 -9.75 -20.42 8.03
CA LEU A 28 -9.95 -18.97 8.06
C LEU A 28 -9.99 -18.51 9.51
N LEU A 29 -9.05 -17.65 9.90
CA LEU A 29 -9.04 -17.06 11.24
C LEU A 29 -9.88 -15.79 11.32
N ALA A 30 -9.77 -14.92 10.32
CA ALA A 30 -10.51 -13.67 10.25
C ALA A 30 -10.65 -13.20 8.80
N ARG A 31 -11.73 -12.47 8.53
CA ARG A 31 -11.97 -11.70 7.31
C ARG A 31 -12.37 -10.29 7.71
N ARG A 32 -11.92 -9.29 6.95
CA ARG A 32 -12.25 -7.88 7.16
C ARG A 32 -12.39 -7.16 5.84
N GLN A 33 -13.40 -6.30 5.75
CA GLN A 33 -13.66 -5.43 4.61
C GLN A 33 -13.50 -3.97 5.04
N LEU A 34 -12.80 -3.19 4.22
CA LEU A 34 -12.44 -1.81 4.52
C LEU A 34 -12.86 -0.92 3.35
N LYS A 35 -13.60 0.15 3.61
CA LYS A 35 -13.71 1.27 2.65
C LYS A 35 -12.79 2.39 3.06
N SER A 36 -12.12 2.99 2.08
CA SER A 36 -11.12 4.01 2.32
C SER A 36 -11.10 5.05 1.21
N GLU A 37 -10.70 6.25 1.54
CA GLU A 37 -10.23 7.24 0.57
C GLU A 37 -8.70 7.20 0.54
N VAL A 38 -8.11 7.38 -0.64
CA VAL A 38 -6.65 7.45 -0.80
C VAL A 38 -6.29 8.80 -1.39
N LEU A 39 -5.43 9.52 -0.68
CA LEU A 39 -4.99 10.87 -1.01
C LEU A 39 -3.48 10.87 -1.27
N LEU A 40 -3.03 11.70 -2.19
CA LEU A 40 -1.62 12.06 -2.31
C LEU A 40 -1.39 13.37 -1.56
N VAL A 41 -0.68 13.30 -0.45
CA VAL A 41 -0.42 14.46 0.40
C VAL A 41 1.02 14.90 0.23
N ARG A 42 1.23 16.22 0.13
CA ARG A 42 2.56 16.80 0.11
C ARG A 42 3.03 16.96 1.55
N ILE A 43 4.24 16.50 1.84
CA ILE A 43 4.90 16.71 3.13
C ILE A 43 6.08 17.68 2.98
N ALA A 44 6.63 18.15 4.11
CA ALA A 44 7.82 18.98 4.12
C ALA A 44 8.98 18.32 3.35
N GLY A 45 9.72 19.12 2.57
CA GLY A 45 10.69 18.64 1.59
C GLY A 45 10.10 18.34 0.19
N GLY A 46 8.80 18.61 -0.02
CA GLY A 46 8.17 18.54 -1.35
C GLY A 46 7.76 17.14 -1.81
N MET A 47 8.08 16.10 -1.04
CA MET A 47 7.71 14.72 -1.31
C MET A 47 6.18 14.53 -1.25
N ARG A 48 5.64 13.76 -2.19
CA ARG A 48 4.23 13.34 -2.17
C ARG A 48 4.16 11.92 -1.62
N VAL A 49 3.34 11.73 -0.60
CA VAL A 49 3.11 10.42 0.02
C VAL A 49 1.64 10.06 -0.03
N GLY A 50 1.35 8.77 -0.17
CA GLY A 50 -0.02 8.29 -0.07
C GLY A 50 -0.49 8.34 1.38
N TYR A 51 -1.73 8.76 1.58
CA TYR A 51 -2.47 8.62 2.84
C TYR A 51 -3.75 7.86 2.55
N ARG A 52 -4.00 6.79 3.30
CA ARG A 52 -5.24 6.01 3.21
C ARG A 52 -6.10 6.27 4.44
N ASP A 53 -7.21 6.97 4.25
CA ASP A 53 -8.19 7.23 5.30
C ASP A 53 -9.29 6.16 5.25
N VAL A 54 -9.24 5.21 6.18
CA VAL A 54 -10.31 4.22 6.35
C VAL A 54 -11.50 4.88 7.04
N TYR A 55 -12.67 4.81 6.40
CA TYR A 55 -13.91 5.40 6.92
C TYR A 55 -14.99 4.37 7.25
N GLU A 56 -14.84 3.11 6.83
CA GLU A 56 -15.77 2.02 7.13
C GLU A 56 -15.01 0.69 7.35
N VAL A 57 -15.42 -0.07 8.37
CA VAL A 57 -14.89 -1.40 8.69
C VAL A 57 -16.05 -2.36 8.86
N ASP A 58 -16.11 -3.42 8.05
CA ASP A 58 -17.16 -4.44 8.11
C ASP A 58 -18.58 -3.84 8.16
N GLY A 59 -18.84 -2.86 7.29
CA GLY A 59 -20.13 -2.16 7.18
C GLY A 59 -20.35 -1.05 8.23
N ARG A 60 -19.45 -0.88 9.20
CA ARG A 60 -19.60 0.12 10.27
C ARG A 60 -18.77 1.37 9.99
N LYS A 61 -19.44 2.52 9.93
CA LYS A 61 -18.78 3.83 9.77
C LYS A 61 -17.94 4.19 10.99
N ILE A 62 -16.79 4.79 10.74
CA ILE A 62 -15.89 5.30 11.78
C ILE A 62 -16.29 6.73 12.14
N GLN A 63 -16.59 6.98 13.42
CA GLN A 63 -17.19 8.24 13.88
C GLN A 63 -16.19 9.40 14.03
N ASP A 64 -14.92 9.13 14.33
CA ASP A 64 -13.89 10.14 14.65
C ASP A 64 -13.13 10.67 13.42
N ARG A 65 -13.60 10.36 12.21
CA ARG A 65 -12.91 10.63 10.93
C ARG A 65 -12.39 12.06 10.80
N SER A 66 -13.28 13.06 10.90
CA SER A 66 -12.93 14.46 10.64
C SER A 66 -11.93 15.02 11.65
N GLN A 67 -12.05 14.65 12.92
CA GLN A 67 -11.11 15.08 13.96
C GLN A 67 -9.74 14.46 13.75
N ARG A 68 -9.69 13.19 13.34
CA ARG A 68 -8.46 12.45 13.09
C ARG A 68 -7.66 13.00 11.92
N VAL A 69 -8.32 13.26 10.78
CA VAL A 69 -7.68 13.89 9.61
C VAL A 69 -7.17 15.29 9.97
N ARG A 70 -7.98 16.09 10.67
CA ARG A 70 -7.54 17.41 11.15
C ARG A 70 -6.32 17.31 12.07
N ASN A 71 -6.33 16.42 13.06
CA ASN A 71 -5.19 16.21 13.94
C ASN A 71 -3.95 15.76 13.16
N LEU A 72 -4.10 14.95 12.11
CA LEU A 72 -2.97 14.45 11.33
C LEU A 72 -2.28 15.54 10.49
N PHE A 73 -3.05 16.48 9.93
CA PHE A 73 -2.54 17.51 9.01
C PHE A 73 -2.36 18.91 9.62
N LEU A 74 -3.06 19.24 10.71
CA LEU A 74 -3.01 20.57 11.34
C LEU A 74 -2.11 20.64 12.59
N SER A 75 -1.63 19.51 13.12
CA SER A 75 -0.81 19.50 14.34
C SER A 75 0.71 19.57 14.11
N GLY A 76 1.19 19.66 12.87
CA GLY A 76 2.60 19.50 12.55
C GLY A 76 3.31 20.80 12.19
N THR A 77 3.94 21.46 13.16
CA THR A 77 4.98 22.47 12.91
C THR A 77 6.39 21.89 12.79
N ASP A 78 6.68 20.66 13.21
CA ASP A 78 8.07 20.17 13.21
C ASP A 78 8.25 18.69 12.79
N GLU A 79 9.32 18.48 12.01
CA GLU A 79 9.94 17.26 11.46
C GLU A 79 9.09 16.33 10.57
N SER A 80 9.36 16.40 9.26
CA SER A 80 8.71 15.61 8.19
C SER A 80 8.68 14.10 8.42
N ALA A 81 9.70 13.53 9.06
CA ALA A 81 9.81 12.09 9.30
C ALA A 81 8.80 11.57 10.34
N LEU A 82 8.56 12.32 11.42
CA LEU A 82 7.56 11.97 12.44
C LEU A 82 6.14 12.06 11.86
N ALA A 83 5.90 13.01 10.96
CA ALA A 83 4.64 13.11 10.24
C ALA A 83 4.38 11.89 9.33
N LEU A 84 5.40 11.40 8.62
CA LEU A 84 5.31 10.20 7.78
C LEU A 84 4.96 8.95 8.57
N GLY A 85 5.64 8.73 9.69
CA GLY A 85 5.36 7.61 10.58
C GLY A 85 3.90 7.61 11.05
N ARG A 86 3.39 8.78 11.49
CA ARG A 86 1.99 8.93 11.92
C ARG A 86 0.99 8.66 10.80
N ILE A 87 1.21 9.20 9.60
CA ILE A 87 0.36 8.98 8.42
C ILE A 87 0.29 7.48 8.07
N ALA A 88 1.44 6.82 8.10
CA ALA A 88 1.54 5.41 7.75
C ALA A 88 0.93 4.50 8.83
N THR A 89 1.14 4.80 10.12
CA THR A 89 0.49 4.10 11.23
C THR A 89 -1.03 4.26 11.18
N GLU A 90 -1.53 5.47 10.91
CA GLU A 90 -2.97 5.70 10.78
C GLU A 90 -3.56 4.93 9.59
N SER A 91 -2.88 4.94 8.44
CA SER A 91 -3.28 4.17 7.24
C SER A 91 -3.36 2.66 7.49
N ALA A 92 -2.59 2.16 8.47
CA ALA A 92 -2.51 0.75 8.83
C ALA A 92 -3.43 0.33 9.99
N ARG A 93 -4.06 1.28 10.70
CA ARG A 93 -4.77 1.05 11.97
C ARG A 93 -5.80 -0.09 11.93
N PHE A 94 -6.51 -0.23 10.81
CA PHE A 94 -7.60 -1.20 10.67
C PHE A 94 -7.20 -2.49 9.94
N ASN A 95 -5.92 -2.63 9.58
CA ASN A 95 -5.41 -3.82 8.94
C ASN A 95 -5.51 -5.04 9.89
N LEU A 96 -5.74 -6.23 9.33
CA LEU A 96 -5.70 -7.49 10.07
C LEU A 96 -4.27 -7.85 10.52
N GLY A 97 -4.15 -8.51 11.69
CA GLY A 97 -2.88 -8.96 12.27
C GLY A 97 -2.18 -7.90 13.13
N GLN A 98 -1.10 -8.28 13.81
CA GLN A 98 -0.32 -7.37 14.67
C GLN A 98 0.85 -6.70 13.96
N MET A 99 1.22 -7.14 12.75
CA MET A 99 2.23 -6.44 11.97
C MET A 99 1.70 -5.08 11.54
N GLN A 100 2.39 -4.01 11.91
CA GLN A 100 2.09 -2.67 11.39
C GLN A 100 2.47 -2.61 9.91
N ARG A 101 1.47 -2.82 9.05
CA ARG A 101 1.62 -2.78 7.59
C ARG A 101 1.54 -1.34 7.08
N THR A 102 2.54 -0.54 7.42
CA THR A 102 2.65 0.90 7.12
C THR A 102 3.03 1.20 5.66
N THR A 103 3.46 0.20 4.92
CA THR A 103 3.81 0.31 3.50
C THR A 103 2.82 -0.49 2.64
N ASN A 104 1.52 -0.31 2.83
CA ASN A 104 0.45 -1.01 2.08
C ASN A 104 -0.31 -0.05 1.15
N LEU A 105 0.44 0.79 0.44
CA LEU A 105 -0.10 1.78 -0.50
C LEU A 105 0.30 1.42 -1.93
N PRO A 106 -0.56 1.69 -2.92
CA PRO A 106 -0.30 1.30 -4.30
C PRO A 106 0.86 2.09 -4.93
N THR A 107 1.27 3.19 -4.29
CA THR A 107 2.39 4.03 -4.71
C THR A 107 3.73 3.53 -4.19
N LEU A 108 3.79 2.62 -3.21
CA LEU A 108 5.06 2.13 -2.67
C LEU A 108 5.95 1.53 -3.76
N PRO A 109 5.47 0.62 -4.64
CA PRO A 109 6.35 0.04 -5.66
C PRO A 109 6.86 1.08 -6.65
N MET A 110 6.11 2.16 -6.88
CA MET A 110 6.56 3.26 -7.73
C MET A 110 7.74 4.01 -7.13
N LEU A 111 7.86 4.08 -5.80
CA LEU A 111 9.02 4.72 -5.15
C LEU A 111 10.33 4.05 -5.55
N TYR A 112 10.34 2.74 -5.83
CA TYR A 112 11.52 2.06 -6.33
C TYR A 112 11.86 2.42 -7.79
N LEU A 113 10.98 3.05 -8.55
CA LEU A 113 11.22 3.35 -9.97
C LEU A 113 11.50 4.83 -10.23
N VAL A 114 11.38 5.69 -9.22
CA VAL A 114 11.67 7.12 -9.38
C VAL A 114 13.17 7.35 -9.64
N PRO A 115 13.55 8.37 -10.43
CA PRO A 115 14.96 8.65 -10.77
C PRO A 115 15.90 8.75 -9.56
N ALA A 116 15.42 9.30 -8.44
CA ALA A 116 16.20 9.42 -7.21
C ALA A 116 16.63 8.07 -6.61
N MET A 117 15.90 6.98 -6.90
CA MET A 117 16.26 5.64 -6.44
C MET A 117 17.21 4.89 -7.39
N HIS A 118 17.39 5.34 -8.64
CA HIS A 118 18.17 4.60 -9.64
C HIS A 118 19.60 4.28 -9.20
N PRO A 119 20.36 5.18 -8.53
CA PRO A 119 21.71 4.86 -8.06
C PRO A 119 21.76 3.76 -6.98
N ARG A 120 20.63 3.43 -6.36
CA ARG A 120 20.50 2.45 -5.28
C ARG A 120 20.04 1.08 -5.76
N LEU A 121 19.68 0.97 -7.04
CA LEU A 121 19.04 -0.20 -7.62
C LEU A 121 19.85 -0.74 -8.79
N TYR A 122 19.85 -2.06 -8.90
CA TYR A 122 20.29 -2.74 -10.11
C TYR A 122 19.07 -3.07 -10.96
N PHE A 123 19.15 -2.77 -12.25
CA PHE A 123 18.11 -3.04 -13.23
C PHE A 123 18.58 -4.06 -14.28
N SER A 124 17.69 -4.96 -14.67
CA SER A 124 17.89 -5.84 -15.83
C SER A 124 16.64 -5.91 -16.69
N ARG A 125 16.85 -6.07 -18.00
CA ARG A 125 15.75 -6.31 -18.95
C ARG A 125 15.36 -7.79 -18.87
N GLY A 126 14.07 -8.05 -18.64
CA GLY A 126 13.44 -9.35 -18.76
C GLY A 126 12.90 -9.60 -20.18
N GLY A 127 11.90 -10.48 -20.29
CA GLY A 127 11.23 -10.76 -21.56
C GLY A 127 10.19 -9.70 -21.95
N ASP A 128 9.69 -9.82 -23.17
CA ASP A 128 8.49 -9.11 -23.61
C ASP A 128 7.25 -9.96 -23.26
N GLU A 129 6.21 -9.30 -22.76
CA GLU A 129 4.95 -9.91 -22.35
C GLU A 129 3.79 -9.05 -22.86
N GLU A 130 2.69 -9.69 -23.25
CA GLU A 130 1.43 -9.00 -23.56
C GLU A 130 0.52 -9.02 -22.32
N MET A 131 -0.01 -7.86 -21.97
CA MET A 131 -0.93 -7.67 -20.84
C MET A 131 -2.18 -6.94 -21.32
N ASP A 132 -3.34 -7.59 -21.26
CA ASP A 132 -4.63 -7.00 -21.66
C ASP A 132 -4.58 -6.33 -23.05
N GLY A 133 -3.91 -6.97 -24.03
CA GLY A 133 -3.72 -6.44 -25.39
C GLY A 133 -2.62 -5.38 -25.54
N THR A 134 -1.91 -5.04 -24.46
CA THR A 134 -0.80 -4.07 -24.45
C THR A 134 0.53 -4.80 -24.45
N LYS A 135 1.41 -4.49 -25.41
CA LYS A 135 2.79 -5.00 -25.41
C LYS A 135 3.59 -4.32 -24.31
N THR A 136 4.29 -5.12 -23.50
CA THR A 136 5.14 -4.64 -22.41
C THR A 136 6.49 -5.33 -22.45
N THR A 137 7.53 -4.63 -22.02
CA THR A 137 8.81 -5.24 -21.62
C THR A 137 8.85 -5.34 -20.11
N VAL A 138 9.31 -6.47 -19.59
CA VAL A 138 9.58 -6.63 -18.16
C VAL A 138 10.90 -5.96 -17.79
N LEU A 139 10.85 -4.99 -16.88
CA LEU A 139 11.99 -4.41 -16.19
C LEU A 139 12.12 -5.07 -14.81
N GLU A 140 13.18 -5.81 -14.59
CA GLU A 140 13.50 -6.37 -13.28
C GLU A 140 14.37 -5.39 -12.50
N PHE A 141 14.15 -5.29 -11.19
CA PHE A 141 14.96 -4.45 -10.32
C PHE A 141 15.23 -5.12 -8.97
N ARG A 142 16.36 -4.80 -8.37
CA ARG A 142 16.69 -5.17 -6.99
C ARG A 142 17.40 -4.04 -6.27
N GLU A 143 17.10 -3.92 -4.98
CA GLU A 143 17.77 -2.99 -4.09
C GLU A 143 19.03 -3.61 -3.52
N ASP A 144 20.18 -3.03 -3.87
CA ASP A 144 21.51 -3.49 -3.45
C ASP A 144 22.18 -2.51 -2.46
N ALA A 145 21.61 -1.32 -2.25
CA ALA A 145 22.14 -0.30 -1.35
C ALA A 145 21.60 -0.43 0.09
N SER A 146 22.45 -0.06 1.06
CA SER A 146 22.09 0.09 2.48
C SER A 146 22.21 1.57 2.92
N PRO A 147 21.35 2.08 3.82
CA PRO A 147 20.14 1.42 4.33
C PRO A 147 19.11 1.21 3.22
N THR A 148 18.30 0.18 3.32
CA THR A 148 17.23 -0.08 2.35
C THR A 148 16.05 0.86 2.57
N LEU A 149 15.23 1.09 1.54
CA LEU A 149 14.07 1.99 1.61
C LEU A 149 13.05 1.52 2.66
N ALA A 150 12.91 0.20 2.83
CA ALA A 150 12.07 -0.41 3.85
C ALA A 150 12.95 -1.09 4.91
N ALA A 151 12.51 -1.06 6.17
CA ALA A 151 13.14 -1.78 7.25
C ALA A 151 12.08 -2.45 8.14
N THR A 152 12.47 -3.49 8.87
CA THR A 152 11.63 -4.06 9.92
C THR A 152 11.42 -3.08 11.07
N ALA A 153 10.49 -3.35 11.99
CA ALA A 153 10.31 -2.55 13.20
C ALA A 153 11.58 -2.47 14.08
N ALA A 154 12.47 -3.47 13.98
CA ALA A 154 13.76 -3.49 14.66
C ALA A 154 14.87 -2.73 13.90
N GLY A 155 14.55 -2.03 12.81
CA GLY A 155 15.50 -1.28 11.99
C GLY A 155 16.35 -2.15 11.06
N ILE A 156 16.04 -3.44 10.93
CA ILE A 156 16.77 -4.34 10.02
C ILE A 156 16.37 -4.05 8.57
N ASP A 157 17.36 -3.84 7.70
CA ASP A 157 17.19 -3.64 6.27
C ASP A 157 16.33 -4.75 5.62
N MET A 158 15.39 -4.34 4.77
CA MET A 158 14.52 -5.20 3.99
C MET A 158 14.70 -4.92 2.50
N PRO A 159 15.77 -5.46 1.87
CA PRO A 159 16.02 -5.22 0.45
C PRO A 159 14.87 -5.75 -0.39
N ALA A 160 14.40 -4.92 -1.32
CA ALA A 160 13.34 -5.29 -2.23
C ALA A 160 13.86 -5.88 -3.54
N ARG A 161 13.05 -6.77 -4.13
CA ARG A 161 13.19 -7.19 -5.53
C ARG A 161 11.86 -6.98 -6.22
N GLY A 162 11.86 -6.62 -7.49
CA GLY A 162 10.63 -6.41 -8.20
C GLY A 162 10.73 -6.53 -9.70
N ARG A 163 9.56 -6.48 -10.32
CA ARG A 163 9.36 -6.52 -11.76
C ARG A 163 8.32 -5.47 -12.12
N ALA A 164 8.58 -4.70 -13.16
CA ALA A 164 7.65 -3.73 -13.72
C ALA A 164 7.38 -4.08 -15.19
N TRP A 165 6.11 -4.06 -15.59
CA TRP A 165 5.71 -4.27 -16.98
C TRP A 165 5.52 -2.91 -17.62
N VAL A 166 6.47 -2.55 -18.48
CA VAL A 166 6.62 -1.20 -19.03
C VAL A 166 6.24 -1.22 -20.51
N GLU A 167 5.36 -0.33 -20.93
CA GLU A 167 5.13 -0.04 -22.35
C GLU A 167 6.41 0.51 -22.98
N PRO A 168 6.98 -0.15 -24.01
CA PRO A 168 8.24 0.30 -24.60
C PRO A 168 8.17 1.71 -25.19
N ASP A 169 7.03 2.08 -25.77
CA ASP A 169 6.87 3.33 -26.53
C ASP A 169 6.62 4.55 -25.64
N THR A 170 6.02 4.36 -24.46
CA THR A 170 5.54 5.46 -23.60
C THR A 170 6.21 5.49 -22.22
N GLY A 171 6.83 4.40 -21.79
CA GLY A 171 7.34 4.24 -20.43
C GLY A 171 6.24 4.05 -19.37
N ARG A 172 4.97 3.98 -19.77
CA ARG A 172 3.86 3.71 -18.86
C ARG A 172 3.98 2.31 -18.25
N ILE A 173 3.66 2.21 -16.97
CA ILE A 173 3.79 0.96 -16.21
C ILE A 173 2.41 0.36 -15.99
N ARG A 174 2.17 -0.86 -16.47
CA ARG A 174 0.89 -1.58 -16.37
C ARG A 174 0.78 -2.43 -15.11
N ARG A 175 1.91 -2.91 -14.61
CA ARG A 175 1.99 -3.72 -13.38
C ARG A 175 3.34 -3.52 -12.72
N ILE A 176 3.35 -3.53 -11.39
CA ILE A 176 4.57 -3.69 -10.60
C ILE A 176 4.35 -4.80 -9.58
N GLU A 177 5.29 -5.73 -9.53
CA GLU A 177 5.40 -6.74 -8.47
C GLU A 177 6.61 -6.41 -7.61
N LEU A 178 6.43 -6.44 -6.29
CA LEU A 178 7.43 -6.10 -5.30
C LEU A 178 7.49 -7.17 -4.22
N ARG A 179 8.69 -7.64 -3.91
CA ARG A 179 8.96 -8.74 -2.99
C ARG A 179 9.97 -8.34 -1.93
N PHE A 180 9.72 -8.78 -0.71
CA PHE A 180 10.62 -8.63 0.44
C PHE A 180 10.85 -9.99 1.08
N ALA A 181 12.08 -10.25 1.51
CA ALA A 181 12.47 -11.53 2.11
C ALA A 181 12.86 -11.44 3.60
N ALA A 182 13.24 -10.25 4.09
CA ALA A 182 13.64 -10.06 5.49
C ALA A 182 12.42 -9.80 6.40
N GLY A 183 12.46 -10.32 7.63
CA GLY A 183 11.37 -10.22 8.62
C GLY A 183 10.21 -11.19 8.34
N ALA A 184 9.44 -10.92 7.28
CA ALA A 184 8.37 -11.79 6.79
C ALA A 184 8.32 -11.73 5.27
N ARG A 185 8.15 -12.88 4.61
CA ARG A 185 8.01 -12.90 3.15
C ARG A 185 6.75 -12.13 2.77
N ARG A 186 6.93 -11.09 1.96
CA ARG A 186 5.86 -10.23 1.48
C ARG A 186 5.90 -10.14 -0.03
N VAL A 187 4.72 -10.17 -0.62
CA VAL A 187 4.51 -9.86 -2.04
C VAL A 187 3.45 -8.78 -2.14
N MET A 188 3.70 -7.81 -3.01
CA MET A 188 2.74 -6.79 -3.39
C MET A 188 2.72 -6.71 -4.91
N THR A 189 1.53 -6.76 -5.49
CA THR A 189 1.34 -6.56 -6.92
C THR A 189 0.33 -5.46 -7.12
N VAL A 190 0.71 -4.42 -7.86
CA VAL A 190 -0.17 -3.31 -8.23
C VAL A 190 -0.38 -3.35 -9.74
N TRP A 191 -1.63 -3.25 -10.16
CA TRP A 191 -2.00 -3.11 -11.57
C TRP A 191 -2.52 -1.71 -11.80
N PHE A 192 -2.08 -1.12 -12.91
CA PHE A 192 -2.48 0.20 -13.35
C PHE A 192 -3.24 0.09 -14.66
N ARG A 193 -4.29 0.89 -14.82
CA ARG A 193 -5.15 0.88 -16.01
C ARG A 193 -5.52 2.29 -16.41
N ASP A 194 -5.85 2.48 -17.67
CA ASP A 194 -6.41 3.74 -18.14
C ASP A 194 -7.76 3.99 -17.45
N ASP A 195 -7.99 5.23 -17.03
CA ASP A 195 -9.28 5.69 -16.53
C ASP A 195 -9.58 7.03 -17.19
N PRO A 196 -10.74 7.20 -17.86
CA PRO A 196 -11.05 8.41 -18.62
C PRO A 196 -11.17 9.68 -17.75
N ARG A 197 -11.19 9.55 -16.41
CA ARG A 197 -11.25 10.68 -15.48
C ARG A 197 -9.89 11.33 -15.24
N VAL A 198 -8.79 10.70 -15.65
CA VAL A 198 -7.42 11.18 -15.42
C VAL A 198 -6.51 10.90 -16.60
N GLU A 199 -5.47 11.72 -16.79
CA GLU A 199 -4.53 11.61 -17.93
C GLU A 199 -3.30 10.73 -17.65
N PHE A 200 -3.24 10.10 -16.48
CA PHE A 200 -2.19 9.16 -16.08
C PHE A 200 -2.77 7.76 -15.86
N LEU A 201 -1.91 6.76 -15.63
CA LEU A 201 -2.35 5.42 -15.25
C LEU A 201 -2.53 5.32 -13.72
N PRO A 202 -3.76 5.44 -13.20
CA PRO A 202 -4.01 5.21 -11.77
C PRO A 202 -3.86 3.73 -11.42
N PRO A 203 -3.59 3.42 -10.14
CA PRO A 203 -3.79 2.07 -9.62
C PRO A 203 -5.25 1.66 -9.84
N ALA A 204 -5.47 0.45 -10.35
CA ALA A 204 -6.80 -0.15 -10.50
C ALA A 204 -7.05 -1.22 -9.43
N ARG A 205 -6.01 -1.99 -9.11
CA ARG A 205 -6.04 -2.98 -8.02
C ARG A 205 -4.67 -3.17 -7.41
N MET A 206 -4.64 -3.54 -6.14
CA MET A 206 -3.44 -3.94 -5.42
C MET A 206 -3.73 -5.24 -4.67
N TRP A 207 -2.90 -6.24 -4.91
CA TRP A 207 -2.90 -7.48 -4.17
C TRP A 207 -1.69 -7.53 -3.27
N GLU A 208 -1.87 -8.05 -2.06
CA GLU A 208 -0.78 -8.26 -1.12
C GLU A 208 -0.89 -9.62 -0.47
N TRP A 209 0.26 -10.22 -0.21
CA TRP A 209 0.37 -11.44 0.56
C TRP A 209 1.53 -11.36 1.55
N TYR A 210 1.28 -11.86 2.75
CA TYR A 210 2.22 -11.86 3.85
C TYR A 210 2.27 -13.26 4.47
N GLU A 211 3.48 -13.79 4.67
CA GLU A 211 3.71 -15.09 5.30
C GLU A 211 3.78 -14.98 6.82
N ARG A 212 3.03 -15.83 7.54
CA ARG A 212 3.16 -16.04 8.98
C ARG A 212 3.18 -14.76 9.82
N ILE A 213 2.25 -13.85 9.54
CA ILE A 213 2.05 -12.66 10.35
C ILE A 213 1.49 -13.07 11.72
N PRO A 214 2.03 -12.54 12.84
CA PRO A 214 1.44 -12.75 14.15
C PRO A 214 -0.02 -12.28 14.19
N VAL A 215 -0.89 -13.17 14.63
CA VAL A 215 -2.30 -12.91 14.89
C VAL A 215 -2.40 -12.74 16.40
N GLY A 216 -2.78 -11.53 16.85
CA GLY A 216 -2.80 -11.21 18.27
C GLY A 216 -3.79 -12.04 19.09
N ASP A 217 -3.81 -11.79 20.40
CA ASP A 217 -4.59 -12.54 21.41
C ASP A 217 -6.13 -12.40 21.29
N VAL A 218 -6.66 -11.70 20.28
CA VAL A 218 -8.10 -11.48 20.09
C VAL A 218 -8.53 -11.78 18.65
N LEU A 219 -8.83 -13.07 18.41
CA LEU A 219 -9.86 -13.46 17.45
C LEU A 219 -11.23 -13.35 18.16
N PRO A 220 -12.36 -13.14 17.45
CA PRO A 220 -13.68 -13.18 18.06
C PRO A 220 -14.06 -14.63 18.40
N ALA A 221 -13.54 -15.13 19.52
CA ALA A 221 -14.08 -16.19 20.39
C ALA A 221 -12.96 -16.67 21.34
N GLY A 222 -12.92 -16.12 22.55
CA GLY A 222 -12.40 -16.78 23.76
C GLY A 222 -10.92 -17.23 23.78
N ASN A 223 -10.14 -16.58 24.64
CA ASN A 223 -8.95 -17.09 25.34
C ASN A 223 -8.07 -18.11 24.61
N LEU A 224 -6.97 -17.66 23.98
CA LEU A 224 -5.82 -18.52 23.72
C LEU A 224 -4.51 -17.77 24.02
N LYS A 225 -3.78 -18.21 25.06
CA LYS A 225 -2.37 -17.88 25.25
C LYS A 225 -1.55 -18.76 24.29
N GLY A 226 -1.00 -18.16 23.24
CA GLY A 226 -0.09 -18.82 22.30
C GLY A 226 0.09 -17.99 21.02
N GLY A 227 1.33 -17.75 20.60
CA GLY A 227 1.64 -16.93 19.42
C GLY A 227 1.26 -17.61 18.11
N TRP A 228 0.01 -17.47 17.69
CA TRP A 228 -0.45 -17.94 16.39
C TRP A 228 0.06 -17.02 15.28
N SER A 229 0.50 -17.62 14.18
CA SER A 229 0.83 -16.90 12.94
C SER A 229 -0.07 -17.38 11.82
N ALA A 230 -0.54 -16.47 10.98
CA ALA A 230 -1.29 -16.80 9.79
C ALA A 230 -0.74 -16.08 8.58
N ASP A 231 -0.95 -16.67 7.42
CA ASP A 231 -0.73 -15.96 6.17
C ASP A 231 -1.88 -14.97 5.99
N VAL A 232 -1.58 -13.76 5.53
CA VAL A 232 -2.57 -12.71 5.26
C VAL A 232 -2.55 -12.41 3.78
N GLU A 233 -3.71 -12.53 3.15
CA GLU A 233 -3.94 -12.12 1.77
C GLU A 233 -4.91 -10.93 1.76
N ALA A 234 -4.64 -9.95 0.90
CA ALA A 234 -5.48 -8.77 0.77
C ALA A 234 -5.60 -8.37 -0.70
N LEU A 235 -6.79 -7.90 -1.07
CA LEU A 235 -7.08 -7.32 -2.38
C LEU A 235 -7.77 -5.97 -2.15
N ALA A 236 -7.22 -4.92 -2.76
CA ALA A 236 -7.81 -3.60 -2.82
C ALA A 236 -8.15 -3.27 -4.28
N THR A 237 -9.33 -2.71 -4.50
CA THR A 237 -9.75 -2.15 -5.79
C THR A 237 -9.89 -0.64 -5.62
N TYR A 238 -9.36 0.11 -6.57
CA TYR A 238 -9.38 1.57 -6.56
C TYR A 238 -10.40 2.03 -7.59
N THR A 239 -11.47 2.64 -7.10
CA THR A 239 -12.57 3.17 -7.91
C THR A 239 -12.81 4.63 -7.56
N ASP A 240 -13.70 5.30 -8.28
CA ASP A 240 -14.19 6.64 -7.95
C ASP A 240 -13.09 7.72 -7.88
N LEU A 241 -12.18 7.69 -8.85
CA LEU A 241 -11.08 8.64 -8.97
C LEU A 241 -11.59 10.07 -9.15
N ARG A 242 -11.01 10.99 -8.38
CA ARG A 242 -11.27 12.43 -8.44
C ARG A 242 -9.95 13.17 -8.45
N LEU A 243 -9.80 14.09 -9.39
CA LEU A 243 -8.69 15.04 -9.41
C LEU A 243 -9.17 16.35 -8.78
N PHE A 244 -8.45 16.84 -7.77
CA PHE A 244 -8.70 18.13 -7.17
C PHE A 244 -7.60 19.09 -7.59
N SER A 245 -7.97 20.24 -8.17
CA SER A 245 -7.07 21.38 -8.25
C SER A 245 -7.17 22.15 -6.94
N VAL A 246 -6.05 22.32 -6.24
CA VAL A 246 -5.99 23.18 -5.05
C VAL A 246 -5.17 24.39 -5.42
N GLU A 247 -5.84 25.53 -5.57
CA GLU A 247 -5.21 26.83 -5.66
C GLU A 247 -4.96 27.32 -4.23
N THR A 248 -3.70 27.49 -3.86
CA THR A 248 -3.31 28.10 -2.58
C THR A 248 -2.87 29.53 -2.85
N SER A 249 -3.61 30.51 -2.33
CA SER A 249 -3.14 31.89 -2.20
C SER A 249 -2.57 32.09 -0.80
N GLU A 250 -1.38 32.69 -0.72
CA GLU A 250 -0.72 33.03 0.53
C GLU A 250 -0.69 34.57 0.62
N ASP A 251 -1.57 35.15 1.44
CA ASP A 251 -1.53 36.58 1.74
C ASP A 251 -0.44 36.83 2.78
N ILE A 252 0.73 37.26 2.32
CA ILE A 252 1.81 37.73 3.20
C ILE A 252 1.41 39.13 3.67
N GLY A 253 0.88 39.22 4.90
CA GLY A 253 0.60 40.50 5.54
C GLY A 253 1.89 41.33 5.69
N ALA A 254 1.83 42.61 5.33
CA ALA A 254 2.93 43.54 5.54
C ALA A 254 3.24 43.66 7.05
N PRO A 255 4.52 43.80 7.44
CA PRO A 255 4.89 43.99 8.84
C PRO A 255 4.24 45.26 9.40
N PRO A 256 3.86 45.27 10.70
CA PRO A 256 3.32 46.47 11.34
C PRO A 256 4.39 47.56 11.44
N ASP A 257 3.97 48.80 11.17
CA ASP A 257 4.77 50.05 11.24
C ASP A 257 5.35 50.34 12.64
#